data_AF-A0A7Z0S6D5-F1
#
_entry.id   AF-A0A7Z0S6D5-F1
#
_cell.length_a   1.000
_cell.length_b   1.000
_cell.length_c   1.000
_cell.angle_alpha   90.00
_cell.angle_beta   90.00
_cell.angle_gamma   90.00
#
_symmetry.space_group_name_H-M   'P 1'
#
loop_
_entity.id
_entity.type
_entity.pdbx_description
1 polymer ?
#
loop_
_entity_poly.entity_id
_entity_poly.type
_entity_poly.pdbx_seq_one_letter_code
_entity_poly.pdbx_strand_id
1 'polypeptide(L)'
;MPKAEIVYRPVNQGEDATHGDYAHLMQRWQGLTKQTAKQWAAEMREHPDFKEYVFNPTYRIVFIDYEGFGLFVQWKSRNRYRTKKETLAEMLENIKLEKRLRK
;
A
#
# COMPACT_ATOMS: atom_id res chain seq x y z
N MET A 1 -30.70 -3.67 35.06
CA MET A 1 -30.01 -3.86 33.76
C MET A 1 -28.97 -2.76 33.63
N PRO A 2 -27.67 -3.07 33.41
CA PRO A 2 -26.68 -2.02 33.17
C PRO A 2 -27.06 -1.27 31.88
N LYS A 3 -27.15 0.05 31.96
CA LYS A 3 -27.39 0.89 30.78
C LYS A 3 -26.18 0.74 29.86
N ALA A 4 -26.40 0.29 28.63
CA ALA A 4 -25.38 0.41 27.59
C ALA A 4 -25.04 1.89 27.44
N GLU A 5 -23.79 2.25 27.71
CA GLU A 5 -23.30 3.60 27.56
C GLU A 5 -23.27 3.90 26.06
N ILE A 6 -24.24 4.70 25.58
CA ILE A 6 -24.29 5.09 24.17
C ILE A 6 -23.17 6.11 23.96
N VAL A 7 -22.04 5.65 23.44
CA VAL A 7 -20.93 6.52 23.03
C VAL A 7 -21.34 7.24 21.74
N TYR A 8 -21.78 8.49 21.87
CA TYR A 8 -22.06 9.36 20.72
C TYR A 8 -20.74 9.85 20.12
N ARG A 9 -20.41 9.38 18.91
CA ARG A 9 -19.28 9.91 18.12
C ARG A 9 -19.82 10.90 17.07
N PRO A 10 -19.30 12.13 16.99
CA PRO A 10 -19.71 13.10 15.97
C PRO A 10 -19.36 12.59 14.57
N VAL A 11 -20.25 12.85 13.60
CA VAL A 11 -20.21 12.36 12.20
C VAL A 11 -18.91 12.74 11.45
N ASN A 12 -18.18 13.74 11.96
CA ASN A 12 -16.92 14.26 11.38
C ASN A 12 -15.64 13.58 11.90
N GLN A 13 -15.72 12.39 12.49
CA GLN A 13 -14.54 11.53 12.62
C GLN A 13 -14.25 10.90 11.25
N GLY A 14 -13.74 11.72 10.33
CA GLY A 14 -13.26 11.28 9.03
C GLY A 14 -12.00 10.45 9.23
N GLU A 15 -12.14 9.16 9.46
CA GLU A 15 -11.01 8.25 9.31
C GLU A 15 -10.60 8.28 7.84
N ASP A 16 -9.35 8.67 7.59
CA ASP A 16 -8.80 8.62 6.25
C ASP A 16 -8.89 7.17 5.75
N ALA A 17 -9.40 7.00 4.53
CA ALA A 17 -9.37 5.70 3.90
C ALA A 17 -7.92 5.19 3.90
N THR A 18 -7.74 3.93 4.30
CA THR A 18 -6.46 3.22 4.25
C THR A 18 -6.28 2.46 2.93
N HIS A 19 -7.39 2.27 2.20
CA HIS A 19 -7.44 1.55 0.95
C HIS A 19 -8.16 2.36 -0.13
N GLY A 20 -7.81 2.10 -1.38
CA GLY A 20 -8.51 2.70 -2.51
C GLY A 20 -8.47 1.86 -3.77
N ASP A 21 -9.34 2.21 -4.70
CA ASP A 21 -9.25 1.70 -6.07
C ASP A 21 -8.17 2.45 -6.88
N TYR A 22 -8.07 2.14 -8.16
CA TYR A 22 -7.11 2.79 -9.05
C TYR A 22 -7.30 4.32 -9.15
N ALA A 23 -8.53 4.83 -9.06
CA ALA A 23 -8.77 6.26 -9.16
C ALA A 23 -8.24 6.99 -7.92
N HIS A 24 -8.42 6.41 -6.74
CA HIS A 24 -7.88 6.96 -5.51
C HIS A 24 -6.35 6.88 -5.45
N LEU A 25 -5.74 5.81 -5.98
CA LEU A 25 -4.28 5.77 -6.14
C LEU A 25 -3.78 6.93 -7.03
N MET A 26 -4.44 7.22 -8.14
CA MET A 26 -4.02 8.32 -9.03
C MET A 26 -4.10 9.69 -8.36
N GLN A 27 -5.04 9.90 -7.43
CA GLN A 27 -5.14 11.14 -6.67
C GLN A 27 -3.95 11.30 -5.70
N ARG A 28 -3.48 10.20 -5.09
CA ARG A 28 -2.37 10.22 -4.13
C ARG A 28 -0.99 10.25 -4.78
N TRP A 29 -0.81 9.51 -5.88
CA TRP A 29 0.46 9.44 -6.63
C TRP A 29 0.36 10.22 -7.94
N GLN A 30 0.70 11.52 -7.89
CA GLN A 30 0.71 12.37 -9.08
C GLN A 30 1.59 11.78 -10.19
N GLY A 31 1.05 11.70 -11.40
CA GLY A 31 1.70 11.08 -12.56
C GLY A 31 1.46 9.58 -12.71
N LEU A 32 0.84 8.90 -11.74
CA LEU A 32 0.39 7.53 -11.90
C LEU A 32 -0.77 7.46 -12.89
N THR A 33 -0.64 6.65 -13.93
CA THR A 33 -1.75 6.38 -14.85
C THR A 33 -2.58 5.19 -14.38
N LYS A 34 -3.86 5.13 -14.75
CA LYS A 34 -4.73 3.98 -14.46
C LYS A 34 -4.17 2.66 -15.01
N GLN A 35 -3.54 2.71 -16.18
CA GLN A 35 -2.91 1.53 -16.79
C GLN A 35 -1.73 1.04 -15.96
N THR A 36 -0.85 1.94 -15.54
CA THR A 36 0.28 1.63 -14.67
C THR A 36 -0.19 1.10 -13.32
N ALA A 37 -1.21 1.71 -12.71
CA ALA A 37 -1.79 1.26 -11.45
C ALA A 37 -2.34 -0.18 -11.55
N LYS A 38 -3.07 -0.50 -12.63
CA LYS A 38 -3.54 -1.87 -12.90
C LYS A 38 -2.41 -2.87 -13.05
N GLN A 39 -1.38 -2.51 -13.82
CA GLN A 39 -0.22 -3.37 -14.02
C GLN A 39 0.49 -3.62 -12.68
N TRP A 40 0.72 -2.59 -11.88
CA TRP A 40 1.41 -2.73 -10.61
C TRP A 40 0.59 -3.52 -9.59
N ALA A 41 -0.72 -3.31 -9.52
CA ALA A 41 -1.58 -4.14 -8.68
C ALA A 41 -1.57 -5.62 -9.13
N ALA A 42 -1.44 -5.90 -10.43
CA ALA A 42 -1.25 -7.26 -10.92
C ALA A 42 0.08 -7.85 -10.46
N GLU A 43 1.17 -7.09 -10.58
CA GLU A 43 2.47 -7.54 -10.10
C GLU A 43 2.49 -7.74 -8.58
N MET A 44 1.83 -6.88 -7.80
CA MET A 44 1.69 -7.03 -6.35
C MET A 44 0.98 -8.35 -6.00
N ARG A 45 -0.10 -8.70 -6.69
CA ARG A 45 -0.84 -9.96 -6.47
C ARG A 45 0.01 -11.21 -6.65
N GLU A 46 0.95 -11.18 -7.59
CA GLU A 46 1.85 -12.30 -7.86
C GLU A 46 3.10 -12.28 -6.96
N HIS A 47 3.32 -11.21 -6.21
CA HIS A 47 4.51 -11.06 -5.38
C HIS A 47 4.28 -11.61 -3.95
N PRO A 48 5.16 -12.48 -3.42
CA PRO A 48 4.96 -13.12 -2.12
C PRO A 48 4.78 -12.12 -0.97
N ASP A 49 5.57 -11.03 -1.00
CA ASP A 49 5.56 -10.01 0.06
C ASP A 49 4.52 -8.89 -0.14
N PHE A 50 3.87 -8.78 -1.31
CA PHE A 50 2.97 -7.65 -1.58
C PHE A 50 1.52 -8.06 -1.90
N LYS A 51 1.26 -9.35 -2.10
CA LYS A 51 -0.08 -9.86 -2.42
C LYS A 51 -1.12 -9.54 -1.34
N GLU A 52 -0.70 -9.44 -0.09
CA GLU A 52 -1.59 -9.15 1.05
C GLU A 52 -2.16 -7.73 1.04
N TYR A 53 -1.51 -6.81 0.31
CA TYR A 53 -1.95 -5.41 0.20
C TYR A 53 -2.95 -5.17 -0.93
N VAL A 54 -3.36 -6.21 -1.67
CA VAL A 54 -4.32 -6.11 -2.78
C VAL A 54 -5.51 -7.02 -2.51
N PHE A 55 -6.67 -6.41 -2.28
CA PHE A 55 -7.91 -7.10 -1.97
C PHE A 55 -8.84 -7.10 -3.18
N ASN A 56 -9.20 -8.28 -3.66
CA ASN A 56 -10.14 -8.47 -4.77
C ASN A 56 -11.40 -9.19 -4.26
N PRO A 57 -12.34 -8.48 -3.62
CA PRO A 57 -13.58 -9.10 -3.14
C PRO A 57 -14.44 -9.65 -4.28
N THR A 58 -14.29 -9.10 -5.50
CA THR A 58 -14.92 -9.60 -6.72
C THR A 58 -14.00 -9.40 -7.92
N TYR A 59 -14.37 -9.92 -9.10
CA TYR A 59 -13.62 -9.73 -10.33
C TYR A 59 -13.60 -8.29 -10.87
N ARG A 60 -14.51 -7.41 -10.39
CA ARG A 60 -14.60 -5.99 -10.85
C ARG A 60 -14.03 -4.99 -9.85
N ILE A 61 -13.89 -5.38 -8.60
CA ILE A 61 -13.55 -4.48 -7.49
C ILE A 61 -12.17 -4.84 -6.97
N VAL A 62 -11.39 -3.81 -6.69
CA VAL A 62 -10.07 -3.93 -6.08
C VAL A 62 -9.90 -2.82 -5.05
N PHE A 63 -9.38 -3.19 -3.89
CA PHE A 63 -8.93 -2.27 -2.87
C PHE A 63 -7.45 -2.50 -2.65
N ILE A 64 -6.67 -1.44 -2.73
CA ILE A 64 -5.22 -1.46 -2.62
C ILE A 64 -4.88 -0.67 -1.37
N ASP A 65 -4.19 -1.31 -0.44
CA ASP A 65 -3.66 -0.66 0.76
C ASP A 65 -2.64 0.41 0.35
N TYR A 66 -2.81 1.63 0.87
CA TYR A 66 -1.97 2.76 0.46
C TYR A 66 -0.52 2.64 0.96
N GLU A 67 -0.31 2.09 2.15
CA GLU A 67 1.03 1.89 2.70
C GLU A 67 1.76 0.80 1.92
N GLY A 68 1.10 -0.34 1.70
CA GLY A 68 1.58 -1.45 0.90
C GLY A 68 1.93 -1.05 -0.53
N PHE A 69 1.08 -0.23 -1.18
CA PHE A 69 1.39 0.31 -2.49
C PHE A 69 2.64 1.22 -2.45
N GLY A 70 2.76 2.09 -1.45
CA GLY A 70 3.94 2.93 -1.26
C GLY A 70 5.23 2.11 -1.09
N LEU A 71 5.18 1.06 -0.27
CA LEU A 71 6.28 0.11 -0.09
C LEU A 71 6.64 -0.60 -1.39
N PHE A 72 5.64 -1.02 -2.17
CA PHE A 72 5.86 -1.65 -3.49
C PHE A 72 6.54 -0.70 -4.47
N VAL A 73 6.14 0.57 -4.51
CA VAL A 73 6.77 1.59 -5.37
C VAL A 73 8.24 1.79 -4.98
N GLN A 74 8.54 1.88 -3.69
CA GLN A 74 9.91 1.99 -3.21
C GLN A 74 10.72 0.75 -3.55
N TRP A 75 10.15 -0.44 -3.33
CA TRP A 75 10.76 -1.71 -3.68
C TRP A 75 11.07 -1.82 -5.17
N LYS A 76 10.15 -1.40 -6.05
CA LYS A 76 10.38 -1.36 -7.49
C LYS A 76 11.57 -0.48 -7.86
N SER A 77 11.64 0.72 -7.28
CA SER A 77 12.74 1.65 -7.52
C SER A 77 14.09 1.05 -7.13
N ARG A 78 14.17 0.46 -5.93
CA ARG A 78 15.39 -0.15 -5.39
C ARG A 78 15.83 -1.41 -6.14
N ASN A 79 14.87 -2.20 -6.63
CA ASN A 79 15.12 -3.46 -7.32
C ASN A 79 15.11 -3.37 -8.85
N ARG A 80 15.01 -2.16 -9.42
CA ARG A 80 14.94 -1.95 -10.88
C ARG A 80 16.12 -2.55 -11.64
N TYR A 81 17.32 -2.44 -11.07
CA TYR A 81 18.57 -2.85 -11.70
C TYR A 81 19.30 -3.96 -10.95
N ARG A 82 18.61 -4.65 -10.02
CA ARG A 82 19.21 -5.70 -9.22
C ARG A 82 18.91 -7.06 -9.82
N THR A 83 19.95 -7.89 -9.97
CA THR A 83 19.83 -9.28 -10.40
C THR A 83 19.11 -10.12 -9.35
N LYS A 84 19.48 -9.95 -8.07
CA LYS A 84 18.77 -10.52 -6.92
C LYS A 84 17.95 -9.42 -6.27
N LYS A 85 16.62 -9.57 -6.30
CA LYS A 85 15.72 -8.61 -5.67
C LYS A 85 15.69 -8.84 -4.16
N GLU A 86 15.69 -7.74 -3.41
CA GLU A 86 15.45 -7.76 -1.96
C GLU A 86 14.03 -8.26 -1.69
N THR A 87 13.81 -8.94 -0.57
CA THR A 87 12.46 -9.10 0.01
C THR A 87 12.00 -7.79 0.65
N LEU A 88 10.72 -7.67 0.99
CA LEU A 88 10.20 -6.53 1.75
C LEU A 88 10.93 -6.37 3.10
N ALA A 89 11.15 -7.47 3.81
CA ALA A 89 11.86 -7.45 5.10
C ALA A 89 13.31 -6.96 4.94
N GLU A 90 14.03 -7.49 3.94
CA GLU A 90 15.40 -7.03 3.62
C GLU A 90 15.42 -5.55 3.26
N MET A 91 14.47 -5.09 2.44
CA MET A 91 14.36 -3.69 2.07
C MET A 91 14.16 -2.79 3.29
N LEU A 92 13.27 -3.16 4.22
CA LEU A 92 12.97 -2.37 5.42
C LEU A 92 14.19 -2.26 6.35
N GLU A 93 14.91 -3.36 6.57
CA GLU A 93 16.14 -3.33 7.36
C GLU A 93 17.24 -2.50 6.67
N ASN A 94 17.37 -2.59 5.34
CA ASN A 94 18.33 -1.77 4.60
C ASN A 94 17.99 -0.28 4.67
N ILE A 95 16.72 0.10 4.54
CA ILE A 95 16.28 1.50 4.71
C ILE A 95 16.60 2.01 6.13
N LYS A 96 16.37 1.18 7.15
CA LYS A 96 16.65 1.51 8.55
C LYS A 96 18.16 1.69 8.79
N LEU A 97 18.99 0.85 8.19
CA LEU A 97 20.45 0.96 8.23
C LEU A 97 20.92 2.24 7.53
N GLU A 98 20.45 2.51 6.31
CA GLU A 98 20.76 3.73 5.55
C GLU A 98 20.42 5.01 6.34
N LYS A 99 19.27 5.02 7.03
CA LYS A 99 18.86 6.15 7.89
C LYS A 99 19.79 6.35 9.09
N ARG A 100 20.34 5.27 9.65
CA ARG A 100 21.32 5.34 10.76
C ARG A 100 22.66 5.89 10.30
N LEU A 101 23.14 5.48 9.13
CA LEU A 101 24.42 5.93 8.57
C LEU A 101 24.41 7.39 8.11
N ARG A 102 23.23 7.96 7.87
CA ARG A 102 23.05 9.37 7.50
C ARG A 102 22.97 10.32 8.71
N LYS A 103 22.91 9.79 9.93
CA LYS A 103 22.96 10.56 11.18
C LYS A 103 24.39 10.61 11.69
#